data_AF-A0A165TS27-F1
#
_entry.id   AF-A0A165TS27-F1
#
_cell.length_a   1.000
_cell.length_b   1.000
_cell.length_c   1.000
_cell.angle_alpha   90.00
_cell.angle_beta   90.00
_cell.angle_gamma   90.00
#
_symmetry.space_group_name_H-M   'P 1'
#
loop_
_entity.id
_entity.type
_entity.pdbx_description
1 polymer ?
#
loop_
_entity_poly.entity_id
_entity_poly.type
_entity_poly.pdbx_seq_one_letter_code
_entity_poly.pdbx_strand_id
1 'polypeptide(L)'
;TATITVRDPVFWLRLATQGDLGFAEAYMYGEVDCRDLTGLFQVLLENRACLAEIDTLFAKASRVLERFFASHLVNNLVNAKRNISAHYDISNEMFMAFLSGDMTYSCAIFPELDADLRHSRVNSEFSSAGLSTQTSSELLTPSEDSDDDAELCDAQIRKMLHIVKRADIKPGHRVLEIGSGWGSMAICMAQAFSGVTVDTLTLSEEQAHLARQRVADIGLGPRRARVRVHLMDYRSMPKEWEGVFDRLVSVEMVEAVGQEFLETYWERIDWALKKDTGVGVVQGITLPEARADAYVRDTDFIRKWWVPHYYGLDYPLAERSAVFPGGFLPTLTLLITTMASGSNGKLVVESVDNIGPHYARTLREWRRRFEDRFDAEIVPALRMQYPDVLGDGIAGNKDEIEVFRRKWVYYFAYCEVGFASRSLGDHIVTFTREGNVEYGCQVPGIDTDVQ
;
A
#
# COMPACT_ATOMS: atom_id res chain seq x y z
N THR A 1 6.51 6.43 -27.30
CA THR A 1 6.39 5.15 -28.02
C THR A 1 7.01 4.07 -27.15
N ALA A 2 6.29 2.99 -26.84
CA ALA A 2 6.85 1.86 -26.11
C ALA A 2 7.45 0.84 -27.09
N THR A 3 8.57 0.20 -26.73
CA THR A 3 9.20 -0.86 -27.54
C THR A 3 9.29 -2.14 -26.73
N ILE A 4 8.83 -3.23 -27.33
CA ILE A 4 8.88 -4.58 -26.77
C ILE A 4 9.86 -5.40 -27.60
N THR A 5 10.76 -6.12 -26.92
CA THR A 5 11.70 -7.06 -27.55
C THR A 5 11.39 -8.46 -27.06
N VAL A 6 10.89 -9.33 -27.96
CA VAL A 6 10.65 -10.73 -27.64
C VAL A 6 11.97 -11.49 -27.74
N ARG A 7 12.40 -12.10 -26.63
CA ARG A 7 13.63 -12.89 -26.54
C ARG A 7 13.38 -14.37 -26.75
N ASP A 8 12.23 -14.85 -26.30
CA ASP A 8 11.84 -16.26 -26.40
C ASP A 8 10.44 -16.38 -27.03
N PRO A 9 10.23 -17.24 -28.06
CA PRO A 9 8.89 -17.47 -28.65
C PRO A 9 7.85 -18.03 -27.67
N VAL A 10 8.24 -18.60 -26.52
CA VAL A 10 7.32 -19.01 -25.43
C VAL A 10 6.44 -17.84 -24.97
N PHE A 11 6.94 -16.60 -25.08
CA PHE A 11 6.17 -15.39 -24.86
C PHE A 11 4.80 -15.41 -25.55
N TRP A 12 4.76 -15.80 -26.84
CA TRP A 12 3.52 -15.79 -27.62
C TRP A 12 2.52 -16.82 -27.11
N LEU A 13 3.01 -17.97 -26.63
CA LEU A 13 2.17 -19.01 -26.04
C LEU A 13 1.58 -18.52 -24.72
N ARG A 14 2.38 -17.90 -23.84
CA ARG A 14 1.89 -17.32 -22.57
C ARG A 14 0.86 -16.23 -22.83
N LEU A 15 1.17 -15.29 -23.72
CA LEU A 15 0.27 -14.19 -24.05
C LEU A 15 -1.07 -14.70 -24.61
N ALA A 16 -1.04 -15.70 -25.49
CA ALA A 16 -2.26 -16.26 -26.08
C ALA A 16 -3.12 -17.07 -25.09
N THR A 17 -2.49 -17.71 -24.09
CA THR A 17 -3.18 -18.62 -23.16
C THR A 17 -3.63 -17.93 -21.87
N GLN A 18 -2.86 -16.95 -21.39
CA GLN A 18 -3.05 -16.29 -20.10
C GLN A 18 -3.23 -14.77 -20.20
N GLY A 19 -3.26 -14.17 -21.40
CA GLY A 19 -3.53 -12.75 -21.57
C GLY A 19 -2.53 -11.83 -20.86
N ASP A 20 -3.04 -10.86 -20.10
CA ASP A 20 -2.24 -9.89 -19.33
C ASP A 20 -1.35 -10.57 -18.27
N LEU A 21 -1.85 -11.63 -17.65
CA LEU A 21 -1.08 -12.44 -16.73
C LEU A 21 0.08 -13.19 -17.41
N GLY A 22 -0.18 -13.69 -18.63
CA GLY A 22 0.86 -14.32 -19.45
C GLY A 22 1.96 -13.33 -19.85
N PHE A 23 1.58 -12.07 -20.12
CA PHE A 23 2.55 -11.00 -20.35
C PHE A 23 3.41 -10.74 -19.11
N ALA A 24 2.79 -10.65 -17.93
CA ALA A 24 3.50 -10.41 -16.67
C ALA A 24 4.52 -11.53 -16.40
N GLU A 25 4.12 -12.80 -16.53
CA GLU A 25 5.02 -13.96 -16.38
C GLU A 25 6.16 -13.93 -17.38
N ALA A 26 5.84 -13.75 -18.66
CA ALA A 26 6.85 -13.69 -19.70
C ALA A 26 7.85 -12.56 -19.46
N TYR A 27 7.37 -11.42 -18.96
CA TYR A 27 8.25 -10.33 -18.54
C TYR A 27 9.12 -10.82 -17.40
N MET A 28 8.58 -11.38 -16.33
CA MET A 28 9.33 -11.87 -15.17
C MET A 28 10.43 -12.87 -15.53
N TYR A 29 10.20 -13.85 -16.41
CA TYR A 29 11.22 -14.81 -16.85
C TYR A 29 12.18 -14.30 -17.93
N GLY A 30 12.06 -13.04 -18.35
CA GLY A 30 12.92 -12.48 -19.40
C GLY A 30 12.62 -13.01 -20.81
N GLU A 31 11.47 -13.64 -21.03
CA GLU A 31 10.99 -14.05 -22.36
C GLU A 31 10.66 -12.83 -23.23
N VAL A 32 10.30 -11.72 -22.59
CA VAL A 32 10.04 -10.42 -23.22
C VAL A 32 10.64 -9.29 -22.41
N ASP A 33 11.23 -8.30 -23.10
CA ASP A 33 11.74 -7.07 -22.50
C ASP A 33 10.99 -5.84 -22.97
N CYS A 34 10.82 -4.89 -22.04
CA CYS A 34 10.29 -3.56 -22.33
C CYS A 34 11.08 -2.53 -21.52
N ARG A 35 11.60 -1.50 -22.21
CA ARG A 35 12.37 -0.41 -21.56
C ARG A 35 11.48 0.62 -20.86
N ASP A 36 10.24 0.76 -21.31
CA ASP A 36 9.27 1.73 -20.79
C ASP A 36 7.94 1.00 -20.51
N LEU A 37 7.92 0.25 -19.40
CA LEU A 37 6.73 -0.47 -18.96
C LEU A 37 5.56 0.49 -18.68
N THR A 38 5.85 1.66 -18.11
CA THR A 38 4.85 2.69 -17.85
C THR A 38 4.16 3.16 -19.13
N GLY A 39 4.93 3.49 -20.17
CA GLY A 39 4.39 3.85 -21.48
C GLY A 39 3.66 2.69 -22.15
N LEU A 40 4.13 1.45 -21.98
CA LEU A 40 3.42 0.27 -22.49
C LEU A 40 2.05 0.12 -21.82
N PHE A 41 1.97 0.15 -20.49
CA PHE A 41 0.71 0.02 -19.77
C PHE A 41 -0.25 1.16 -20.07
N GLN A 42 0.24 2.39 -20.26
CA GLN A 42 -0.58 3.52 -20.72
C GLN A 42 -1.22 3.21 -22.07
N VAL A 43 -0.43 2.75 -23.06
CA VAL A 43 -0.95 2.34 -24.37
C VAL A 43 -1.98 1.23 -24.24
N LEU A 44 -1.71 0.19 -23.45
CA LEU A 44 -2.66 -0.92 -23.25
C LEU A 44 -3.96 -0.43 -22.60
N LEU A 45 -3.87 0.46 -21.62
CA LEU A 45 -5.03 0.98 -20.91
C LEU A 45 -5.90 1.89 -21.80
N GLU A 46 -5.28 2.75 -22.61
CA GLU A 46 -5.96 3.59 -23.62
C GLU A 46 -6.69 2.74 -24.67
N ASN A 47 -6.14 1.55 -24.98
CA ASN A 47 -6.68 0.62 -25.98
C ASN A 47 -7.49 -0.53 -25.38
N ARG A 48 -7.88 -0.45 -24.10
CA ARG A 48 -8.55 -1.54 -23.37
C ARG A 48 -9.80 -2.08 -24.06
N ALA A 49 -10.56 -1.23 -24.74
CA ALA A 49 -11.80 -1.63 -25.42
C ALA A 49 -11.50 -2.59 -26.58
N CYS A 50 -10.46 -2.31 -27.36
CA CYS A 50 -10.00 -3.18 -28.44
C CYS A 50 -9.43 -4.49 -27.91
N LEU A 51 -8.73 -4.46 -26.77
CA LEU A 51 -8.20 -5.67 -26.13
C LEU A 51 -9.32 -6.58 -25.59
N ALA A 52 -10.38 -6.00 -25.01
CA ALA A 52 -11.52 -6.77 -24.49
C ALA A 52 -12.28 -7.54 -25.58
N GLU A 53 -12.28 -7.06 -26.83
CA GLU A 53 -12.92 -7.75 -27.96
C GLU A 53 -12.14 -8.99 -28.40
N ILE A 54 -10.80 -8.93 -28.39
CA ILE A 54 -9.89 -10.03 -28.75
C ILE A 54 -10.00 -11.20 -27.76
N ASP A 55 -10.26 -10.88 -26.49
CA ASP A 55 -10.32 -11.82 -25.37
C ASP A 55 -11.51 -12.80 -25.40
N THR A 56 -12.52 -12.56 -26.24
CA THR A 56 -13.83 -13.21 -26.09
C THR A 56 -13.92 -14.70 -26.47
N LEU A 57 -12.98 -15.23 -27.27
CA LEU A 57 -13.03 -16.62 -27.75
C LEU A 57 -12.04 -17.56 -27.05
N PHE A 58 -10.76 -17.16 -26.93
CA PHE A 58 -9.72 -18.01 -26.34
C PHE A 58 -9.73 -17.95 -24.80
N ALA A 59 -9.94 -16.76 -24.22
CA ALA A 59 -9.95 -16.58 -22.77
C ALA A 59 -11.20 -17.17 -22.09
N LYS A 60 -12.30 -17.44 -22.81
CA LYS A 60 -13.46 -18.16 -22.23
C LYS A 60 -13.12 -19.61 -21.87
N ALA A 61 -12.24 -20.25 -22.63
CA ALA A 61 -11.85 -21.64 -22.38
C ALA A 61 -10.88 -21.76 -21.19
N SER A 62 -9.91 -20.84 -21.07
CA SER A 62 -8.99 -20.78 -19.92
C SER A 62 -9.68 -20.36 -18.61
N ARG A 63 -10.60 -19.38 -18.66
CA ARG A 63 -11.35 -18.90 -17.49
C ARG A 63 -12.21 -19.97 -16.80
N VAL A 64 -12.73 -20.96 -17.54
CA VAL A 64 -13.48 -22.08 -16.93
C VAL A 64 -12.56 -22.97 -16.11
N LEU A 65 -11.35 -23.22 -16.61
CA LEU A 65 -10.34 -24.00 -15.93
C LEU A 65 -9.85 -23.28 -14.67
N GLU A 66 -9.52 -21.99 -14.80
CA GLU A 66 -9.07 -21.15 -13.68
C GLU A 66 -10.12 -21.00 -12.57
N ARG A 67 -11.40 -20.80 -12.91
CA ARG A 67 -12.49 -20.74 -11.92
C ARG A 67 -12.68 -22.04 -11.14
N PHE A 68 -12.48 -23.19 -11.81
CA PHE A 68 -12.59 -24.48 -11.14
C PHE A 68 -11.49 -24.66 -10.08
N PHE A 69 -10.27 -24.17 -10.35
CA PHE A 69 -9.18 -24.17 -9.39
C PHE A 69 -9.28 -23.05 -8.33
N ALA A 70 -9.76 -21.85 -8.70
CA ALA A 70 -9.85 -20.68 -7.81
C ALA A 70 -11.02 -20.74 -6.82
N SER A 71 -12.14 -21.38 -7.20
CA SER A 71 -13.35 -21.47 -6.35
C SER A 71 -13.14 -22.25 -5.04
N HIS A 72 -12.07 -23.03 -4.94
CA HIS A 72 -11.68 -23.75 -3.73
C HIS A 72 -10.77 -22.94 -2.78
N LEU A 73 -10.43 -21.69 -3.11
CA LEU A 73 -9.49 -20.84 -2.35
C LEU A 73 -10.12 -19.53 -1.83
N VAL A 74 -11.44 -19.54 -1.58
CA VAL A 74 -12.19 -18.38 -1.02
C VAL A 74 -11.48 -17.83 0.23
N ASN A 75 -11.39 -16.50 0.31
CA ASN A 75 -10.90 -15.77 1.48
C ASN A 75 -11.69 -16.20 2.73
N ASN A 76 -11.10 -17.10 3.53
CA ASN A 76 -11.58 -17.38 4.86
C ASN A 76 -10.69 -16.66 5.89
N LEU A 77 -11.18 -16.54 7.11
CA LEU A 77 -10.54 -15.75 8.17
C LEU A 77 -9.08 -16.16 8.43
N VAL A 78 -8.79 -17.46 8.30
CA VAL A 78 -7.45 -18.04 8.50
C VAL A 78 -6.52 -17.67 7.34
N ASN A 79 -7.03 -17.70 6.11
CA ASN A 79 -6.29 -17.33 4.91
C ASN A 79 -5.95 -15.83 4.88
N ALA A 80 -6.90 -14.95 5.22
CA ALA A 80 -6.65 -13.51 5.27
C ALA A 80 -5.49 -13.15 6.25
N LYS A 81 -5.48 -13.78 7.44
CA LYS A 81 -4.38 -13.61 8.41
C LYS A 81 -3.04 -14.10 7.86
N ARG A 82 -3.01 -15.26 7.19
CA ARG A 82 -1.79 -15.80 6.57
C ARG A 82 -1.27 -14.91 5.44
N ASN A 83 -2.16 -14.35 4.64
CA ASN A 83 -1.80 -13.51 3.51
C ASN A 83 -1.16 -12.18 3.92
N ILE A 84 -1.68 -11.54 4.99
CA ILE A 84 -1.08 -10.32 5.56
C ILE A 84 0.34 -10.63 6.06
N SER A 85 0.55 -11.74 6.78
CA SER A 85 1.89 -12.14 7.26
C SER A 85 2.85 -12.39 6.09
N ALA A 86 2.44 -13.20 5.10
CA ALA A 86 3.34 -13.70 4.07
C ALA A 86 3.99 -12.62 3.17
N HIS A 87 3.30 -11.49 2.91
CA HIS A 87 3.90 -10.39 2.14
C HIS A 87 4.90 -9.55 2.95
N TYR A 88 4.62 -9.33 4.24
CA TYR A 88 5.45 -8.48 5.10
C TYR A 88 6.60 -9.22 5.78
N ASP A 89 6.60 -10.55 5.74
CA ASP A 89 7.67 -11.40 6.30
C ASP A 89 8.81 -11.70 5.28
N ILE A 90 8.92 -10.92 4.19
CA ILE A 90 9.96 -11.09 3.15
C ILE A 90 11.34 -10.63 3.68
N SER A 91 11.52 -9.35 4.03
CA SER A 91 12.73 -8.83 4.71
C SER A 91 12.55 -7.34 5.01
N ASN A 92 12.77 -6.92 6.26
CA ASN A 92 12.72 -5.51 6.63
C ASN A 92 13.83 -4.70 5.93
N GLU A 93 15.00 -5.31 5.72
CA GLU A 93 16.16 -4.71 5.04
C GLU A 93 15.86 -4.40 3.58
N MET A 94 15.14 -5.29 2.89
CA MET A 94 14.66 -5.02 1.54
C MET A 94 13.71 -3.82 1.50
N PHE A 95 12.75 -3.74 2.43
CA PHE A 95 11.84 -2.60 2.50
C PHE A 95 12.58 -1.30 2.86
N MET A 96 13.53 -1.34 3.80
CA MET A 96 14.38 -0.20 4.15
C MET A 96 15.14 0.38 2.94
N ALA A 97 15.52 -0.46 1.98
CA ALA A 97 16.27 0.00 0.81
C ALA A 97 15.47 0.93 -0.10
N PHE A 98 14.14 0.81 -0.20
CA PHE A 98 13.34 1.64 -1.11
C PHE A 98 12.27 2.51 -0.46
N LEU A 99 11.91 2.22 0.79
CA LEU A 99 11.10 3.12 1.59
C LEU A 99 11.93 4.30 2.10
N SER A 100 11.24 5.35 2.56
CA SER A 100 11.92 6.45 3.25
C SER A 100 12.30 6.04 4.68
N GLY A 101 13.14 6.83 5.37
CA GLY A 101 13.57 6.53 6.75
C GLY A 101 12.43 6.41 7.77
N ASP A 102 11.24 6.89 7.41
CA ASP A 102 10.04 6.69 8.20
C ASP A 102 9.41 5.29 8.07
N MET A 103 9.88 4.41 7.18
CA MET A 103 9.35 3.07 6.92
C MET A 103 7.83 3.02 6.65
N THR A 104 7.30 4.01 5.93
CA THR A 104 5.89 4.04 5.52
C THR A 104 5.71 3.41 4.15
N TYR A 105 5.03 2.25 4.10
CA TYR A 105 4.60 1.59 2.85
C TYR A 105 3.11 1.84 2.60
N SER A 106 2.82 3.08 2.24
CA SER A 106 1.49 3.57 1.83
C SER A 106 1.66 4.82 0.99
N CYS A 107 0.60 5.34 0.37
CA CYS A 107 0.61 6.59 -0.37
C CYS A 107 1.15 7.77 0.44
N ALA A 108 2.03 8.59 -0.16
CA ALA A 108 2.49 9.86 0.40
C ALA A 108 1.63 11.05 -0.09
N ILE A 109 1.75 12.23 0.52
CA ILE A 109 1.15 13.47 0.01
C ILE A 109 2.26 14.46 -0.34
N PHE A 110 2.42 14.74 -1.64
CA PHE A 110 3.39 15.70 -2.16
C PHE A 110 2.78 17.11 -2.30
N PRO A 111 3.58 18.19 -2.18
CA PRO A 111 3.10 19.55 -2.49
C PRO A 111 2.68 19.68 -3.95
N GLU A 112 3.41 19.01 -4.84
CA GLU A 112 3.17 19.02 -6.28
C GLU A 112 3.34 17.59 -6.84
N LEU A 113 2.40 17.18 -7.70
CA LEU A 113 2.27 15.79 -8.17
C LEU A 113 3.39 15.35 -9.12
N ASP A 114 3.91 16.25 -9.95
CA ASP A 114 4.86 15.93 -11.03
C ASP A 114 6.17 16.73 -10.90
N ALA A 115 6.55 17.15 -9.69
CA ALA A 115 7.78 17.92 -9.50
C ALA A 115 9.03 17.15 -9.96
N ASP A 116 9.06 15.84 -9.69
CA ASP A 116 10.12 14.92 -10.09
C ASP A 116 10.25 14.75 -11.62
N LEU A 117 9.14 14.90 -12.36
CA LEU A 117 9.16 14.87 -13.83
C LEU A 117 9.62 16.19 -14.46
N ARG A 118 9.58 17.31 -13.73
CA ARG A 118 10.02 18.61 -14.26
C ARG A 118 11.54 18.76 -14.18
N HIS A 119 12.15 18.34 -13.08
CA HIS A 119 13.61 18.39 -12.92
C HIS A 119 14.34 17.49 -13.94
N SER A 120 13.78 16.33 -14.27
CA SER A 120 14.30 15.45 -15.33
C SER A 120 14.24 16.08 -16.73
N ARG A 121 13.21 16.89 -17.03
CA ARG A 121 13.12 17.61 -18.31
C ARG A 121 14.11 18.77 -18.43
N VAL A 122 14.34 19.54 -17.35
CA VAL A 122 15.28 20.67 -17.37
C VAL A 122 16.73 20.18 -17.59
N ASN A 123 17.13 19.06 -17.00
CA ASN A 123 18.43 18.44 -17.27
C ASN A 123 18.56 17.90 -18.70
N SER A 124 17.46 17.51 -19.34
CA SER A 124 17.45 17.07 -20.74
C SER A 124 17.55 18.23 -21.75
N GLU A 125 16.97 19.40 -21.44
CA GLU A 125 17.02 20.57 -22.32
C GLU A 125 18.37 21.31 -22.23
N PHE A 126 18.98 21.40 -21.05
CA PHE A 126 20.29 22.06 -20.85
C PHE A 126 21.51 21.26 -21.33
N SER A 127 21.36 19.97 -21.65
CA SER A 127 22.43 19.19 -22.29
C SER A 127 22.64 19.54 -23.77
N SER A 128 21.83 20.47 -24.34
CA SER A 128 21.92 20.89 -25.75
C SER A 128 22.28 22.36 -25.98
N ALA A 129 22.48 23.16 -24.92
CA ALA A 129 22.85 24.57 -25.07
C ALA A 129 23.97 24.94 -24.10
N GLY A 130 25.21 24.93 -24.63
CA GLY A 130 26.33 25.55 -23.94
C GLY A 130 26.12 27.05 -23.87
N LEU A 131 25.89 27.59 -22.67
CA LEU A 131 26.19 28.99 -22.36
C LEU A 131 26.53 29.14 -20.87
N SER A 132 27.72 29.69 -20.61
CA SER A 132 28.23 30.01 -19.30
C SER A 132 27.56 31.26 -18.73
N THR A 133 27.11 31.22 -17.48
CA THR A 133 27.09 32.40 -16.61
C THR A 133 27.34 32.00 -15.16
N GLN A 134 28.48 32.44 -14.63
CA GLN A 134 28.76 32.48 -13.20
C GLN A 134 27.93 33.58 -12.54
N THR A 135 27.29 33.29 -11.41
CA THR A 135 27.40 34.13 -10.20
C THR A 135 26.92 33.37 -8.96
N SER A 136 27.62 33.67 -7.88
CA SER A 136 27.73 33.01 -6.59
C SER A 136 26.49 33.14 -5.68
N SER A 137 26.19 32.08 -4.93
CA SER A 137 25.64 32.19 -3.57
C SER A 137 26.01 30.94 -2.78
N GLU A 138 27.12 31.02 -2.04
CA GLU A 138 27.51 30.06 -1.02
C GLU A 138 26.54 30.14 0.16
N LEU A 139 25.85 29.04 0.48
CA LEU A 139 25.47 28.69 1.85
C LEU A 139 24.92 27.24 1.88
N LEU A 140 25.48 26.46 2.80
CA LEU A 140 25.13 25.09 3.21
C LEU A 140 25.76 23.96 2.37
N THR A 141 26.82 23.38 2.94
CA THR A 141 27.29 22.03 2.60
C THR A 141 26.26 21.01 3.10
N PRO A 142 25.64 20.20 2.24
CA PRO A 142 24.75 19.12 2.67
C PRO A 142 25.56 17.95 3.21
N SER A 143 25.11 17.36 4.31
CA SER A 143 25.50 16.02 4.73
C SER A 143 25.02 14.98 3.70
N GLU A 144 25.77 13.90 3.56
CA GLU A 144 25.62 12.82 2.56
C GLU A 144 24.40 11.90 2.81
N ASP A 145 23.20 12.47 2.83
CA ASP A 145 21.94 11.78 2.47
C ASP A 145 21.31 12.62 1.37
N SER A 146 21.10 12.05 0.18
CA SER A 146 20.64 12.81 -1.00
C SER A 146 19.29 13.49 -0.73
N ASP A 147 19.18 14.77 -1.12
CA ASP A 147 18.00 15.66 -1.02
C ASP A 147 16.65 14.96 -1.33
N ASP A 148 16.67 13.98 -2.24
CA ASP A 148 15.52 13.19 -2.65
C ASP A 148 14.94 12.29 -1.54
N ASP A 149 15.75 11.70 -0.65
CA ASP A 149 15.26 10.83 0.43
C ASP A 149 14.49 11.61 1.49
N ALA A 150 14.91 12.86 1.74
CA ALA A 150 14.19 13.79 2.59
C ALA A 150 12.81 14.13 2.00
N GLU A 151 12.70 14.30 0.67
CA GLU A 151 11.42 14.68 0.05
C GLU A 151 10.33 13.61 0.19
N LEU A 152 10.66 12.33 -0.06
CA LEU A 152 9.69 11.24 0.11
C LEU A 152 9.29 11.12 1.59
N CYS A 153 10.26 11.20 2.51
CA CYS A 153 9.99 11.18 3.94
C CYS A 153 9.07 12.32 4.36
N ASP A 154 9.34 13.55 3.91
CA ASP A 154 8.50 14.72 4.17
C ASP A 154 7.09 14.56 3.59
N ALA A 155 6.96 13.92 2.43
CA ALA A 155 5.66 13.61 1.83
C ALA A 155 4.87 12.57 2.63
N GLN A 156 5.54 11.57 3.20
CA GLN A 156 4.90 10.60 4.08
C GLN A 156 4.49 11.23 5.43
N ILE A 157 5.36 12.04 6.03
CA ILE A 157 5.04 12.80 7.25
C ILE A 157 3.88 13.75 6.99
N ARG A 158 3.83 14.44 5.85
CA ARG A 158 2.71 15.31 5.46
C ARG A 158 1.39 14.53 5.40
N LYS A 159 1.41 13.32 4.82
CA LYS A 159 0.25 12.44 4.79
C LYS A 159 -0.20 12.04 6.20
N MET A 160 0.73 11.61 7.06
CA MET A 160 0.39 11.24 8.43
C MET A 160 -0.16 12.42 9.23
N LEU A 161 0.42 13.62 9.09
CA LEU A 161 -0.08 14.84 9.71
C LEU A 161 -1.47 15.26 9.18
N HIS A 162 -1.74 15.03 7.90
CA HIS A 162 -3.09 15.21 7.33
C HIS A 162 -4.11 14.29 8.03
N ILE A 163 -3.77 13.02 8.22
CA ILE A 163 -4.60 12.05 8.96
C ILE A 163 -4.78 12.46 10.43
N VAL A 164 -3.70 12.87 11.11
CA VAL A 164 -3.75 13.36 12.50
C VAL A 164 -4.71 14.56 12.62
N LYS A 165 -4.65 15.49 11.66
CA LYS A 165 -5.52 16.65 11.59
C LYS A 165 -6.96 16.26 11.31
N ARG A 166 -7.20 15.35 10.37
CA ARG A 166 -8.53 14.83 10.03
C ARG A 166 -9.18 14.08 11.18
N ALA A 167 -8.40 13.32 11.94
CA ALA A 167 -8.87 12.67 13.15
C ALA A 167 -9.10 13.66 14.30
N ASP A 168 -8.68 14.93 14.22
CA ASP A 168 -8.78 15.88 15.33
C ASP A 168 -8.22 15.28 16.65
N ILE A 169 -7.01 14.73 16.58
CA ILE A 169 -6.33 14.16 17.76
C ILE A 169 -5.95 15.29 18.71
N LYS A 170 -6.26 15.14 20.01
CA LYS A 170 -5.98 16.14 21.05
C LYS A 170 -5.15 15.52 22.18
N PRO A 171 -4.50 16.35 23.02
CA PRO A 171 -3.79 15.87 24.20
C PRO A 171 -4.68 14.98 25.09
N GLY A 172 -4.11 13.87 25.57
CA GLY A 172 -4.80 12.93 26.45
C GLY A 172 -5.74 11.92 25.76
N HIS A 173 -5.99 12.06 24.44
CA HIS A 173 -6.80 11.08 23.71
C HIS A 173 -6.17 9.69 23.71
N ARG A 174 -7.05 8.68 23.73
CA ARG A 174 -6.70 7.30 23.42
C ARG A 174 -7.08 6.99 21.97
N VAL A 175 -6.10 6.56 21.18
CA VAL A 175 -6.24 6.32 19.74
C VAL A 175 -6.05 4.84 19.46
N LEU A 176 -6.98 4.25 18.70
CA LEU A 176 -6.85 2.92 18.13
C LEU A 176 -6.29 3.03 16.72
N GLU A 177 -5.21 2.32 16.44
CA GLU A 177 -4.70 2.12 15.09
C GLU A 177 -4.86 0.66 14.66
N ILE A 178 -5.53 0.44 13.53
CA ILE A 178 -5.67 -0.88 12.92
C ILE A 178 -4.72 -0.95 11.72
N GLY A 179 -3.68 -1.78 11.81
CA GLY A 179 -2.61 -1.87 10.81
C GLY A 179 -1.41 -1.02 11.19
N SER A 180 -0.56 -1.53 12.09
CA SER A 180 0.61 -0.80 12.59
C SER A 180 1.66 -0.44 11.54
N GLY A 181 1.77 -1.25 10.48
CA GLY A 181 2.98 -1.29 9.66
C GLY A 181 4.22 -1.42 10.55
N TRP A 182 5.25 -0.63 10.27
CA TRP A 182 6.43 -0.53 11.13
C TRP A 182 6.34 0.58 12.19
N GLY A 183 5.13 1.06 12.51
CA GLY A 183 4.86 1.97 13.63
C GLY A 183 4.91 3.47 13.32
N SER A 184 5.11 3.86 12.05
CA SER A 184 5.34 5.26 11.64
C SER A 184 4.18 6.19 12.01
N MET A 185 2.95 5.75 11.75
CA MET A 185 1.74 6.52 12.05
C MET A 185 1.48 6.55 13.58
N ALA A 186 1.67 5.45 14.31
CA ALA A 186 1.65 5.45 15.78
C ALA A 186 2.65 6.45 16.40
N ILE A 187 3.88 6.46 15.90
CA ILE A 187 4.95 7.37 16.32
C ILE A 187 4.54 8.81 16.01
N CYS A 188 4.05 9.09 14.79
CA CYS A 188 3.60 10.41 14.39
C CYS A 188 2.50 10.95 15.33
N MET A 189 1.48 10.14 15.63
CA MET A 189 0.40 10.52 16.55
C MET A 189 0.91 10.80 17.97
N ALA A 190 1.80 9.96 18.49
CA ALA A 190 2.37 10.11 19.83
C ALA A 190 3.33 11.30 19.93
N GLN A 191 3.99 11.67 18.84
CA GLN A 191 4.85 12.85 18.79
C GLN A 191 4.05 14.14 18.62
N ALA A 192 2.92 14.12 17.93
CA ALA A 192 2.12 15.32 17.67
C ALA A 192 1.55 15.95 18.95
N PHE A 193 1.18 15.16 19.97
CA PHE A 193 0.54 15.67 21.19
C PHE A 193 1.00 14.97 22.46
N SER A 194 1.04 15.71 23.58
CA SER A 194 1.33 15.16 24.90
C SER A 194 0.18 14.31 25.46
N GLY A 195 0.52 13.26 26.21
CA GLY A 195 -0.46 12.42 26.92
C GLY A 195 -1.29 11.49 26.04
N VAL A 196 -1.10 11.50 24.72
CA VAL A 196 -1.79 10.59 23.80
C VAL A 196 -1.36 9.15 24.07
N THR A 197 -2.32 8.24 24.11
CA THR A 197 -2.06 6.80 24.16
C THR A 197 -2.51 6.18 22.84
N VAL A 198 -1.57 5.59 22.10
CA VAL A 198 -1.85 4.84 20.87
C VAL A 198 -1.79 3.36 21.17
N ASP A 199 -2.90 2.64 20.96
CA ASP A 199 -2.92 1.19 20.87
C ASP A 199 -2.94 0.81 19.38
N THR A 200 -1.85 0.21 18.89
CA THR A 200 -1.68 -0.13 17.47
C THR A 200 -1.63 -1.64 17.26
N LEU A 201 -2.35 -2.13 16.24
CA LEU A 201 -2.57 -3.55 15.99
C LEU A 201 -1.88 -4.02 14.69
N THR A 202 -1.16 -5.12 14.74
CA THR A 202 -0.66 -5.84 13.55
C THR A 202 -0.78 -7.35 13.72
N LEU A 203 -0.74 -8.07 12.60
CA LEU A 203 -0.69 -9.53 12.52
C LEU A 203 0.71 -10.07 12.20
N SER A 204 1.64 -9.22 11.75
CA SER A 204 3.03 -9.63 11.46
C SER A 204 3.92 -9.46 12.70
N GLU A 205 4.64 -10.53 13.04
CA GLU A 205 5.60 -10.54 14.14
C GLU A 205 6.78 -9.61 13.86
N GLU A 206 7.28 -9.59 12.61
CA GLU A 206 8.38 -8.74 12.15
C GLU A 206 8.03 -7.25 12.24
N GLN A 207 6.83 -6.88 11.76
CA GLN A 207 6.32 -5.52 11.91
C GLN A 207 6.20 -5.12 13.38
N ALA A 208 5.64 -6.00 14.22
CA ALA A 208 5.50 -5.73 15.65
C ALA A 208 6.85 -5.55 16.35
N HIS A 209 7.86 -6.35 15.98
CA HIS A 209 9.20 -6.28 16.53
C HIS A 209 9.86 -4.93 16.19
N LEU A 210 9.95 -4.60 14.90
CA LEU A 210 10.58 -3.36 14.46
C LEU A 210 9.80 -2.12 14.91
N ALA A 211 8.46 -2.15 14.91
CA ALA A 211 7.66 -1.05 15.45
C ALA A 211 7.97 -0.78 16.93
N ARG A 212 8.11 -1.82 17.77
CA ARG A 212 8.47 -1.67 19.18
C ARG A 212 9.87 -1.09 19.34
N GLN A 213 10.83 -1.54 18.53
CA GLN A 213 12.18 -1.02 18.53
C GLN A 213 12.19 0.48 18.19
N ARG A 214 11.54 0.87 17.08
CA ARG A 214 11.46 2.27 16.65
C ARG A 214 10.78 3.18 17.68
N VAL A 215 9.73 2.69 18.33
CA VAL A 215 9.07 3.41 19.44
C VAL A 215 10.02 3.61 20.63
N ALA A 216 10.84 2.61 20.96
CA ALA A 216 11.83 2.70 22.03
C ALA A 216 12.96 3.68 21.69
N ASP A 217 13.50 3.59 20.46
CA ASP A 217 14.64 4.37 19.99
C ASP A 217 14.34 5.88 19.94
N ILE A 218 13.13 6.24 19.49
CA ILE A 218 12.72 7.65 19.42
C ILE A 218 12.56 8.27 20.81
N GLY A 219 12.22 7.48 21.82
CA GLY A 219 12.01 7.94 23.19
C GLY A 219 10.90 9.00 23.28
N LEU A 220 9.69 8.61 23.69
CA LEU A 220 8.55 9.55 23.80
C LEU A 220 8.71 10.61 24.92
N GLY A 221 9.82 10.58 25.65
CA GLY A 221 10.31 11.67 26.50
C GLY A 221 9.32 12.15 27.58
N PRO A 222 9.39 13.43 28.00
CA PRO A 222 8.52 13.99 29.04
C PRO A 222 7.07 14.22 28.57
N ARG A 223 6.75 13.94 27.29
CA ARG A 223 5.42 14.16 26.70
C ARG A 223 4.34 13.26 27.31
N ARG A 224 4.72 12.25 28.11
CA ARG A 224 3.82 11.24 28.72
C ARG A 224 2.97 10.48 27.70
N ALA A 225 3.27 10.60 26.41
CA ALA A 225 2.62 9.81 25.36
C ALA A 225 3.06 8.34 25.46
N ARG A 226 2.21 7.43 25.00
CA ARG A 226 2.45 5.98 25.07
C ARG A 226 2.04 5.34 23.76
N VAL A 227 2.92 4.54 23.19
CA VAL A 227 2.57 3.66 22.06
C VAL A 227 2.65 2.22 22.55
N ARG A 228 1.58 1.45 22.31
CA ARG A 228 1.46 0.04 22.66
C ARG A 228 1.23 -0.75 21.38
N VAL A 229 2.21 -1.58 21.02
CA VAL A 229 2.15 -2.42 19.82
C VAL A 229 1.64 -3.81 20.19
N HIS A 230 0.47 -4.16 19.66
CA HIS A 230 -0.22 -5.42 19.93
C HIS A 230 -0.16 -6.32 18.70
N LEU A 231 0.33 -7.55 18.90
CA LEU A 231 0.21 -8.60 17.89
C LEU A 231 -1.18 -9.25 18.05
N MET A 232 -2.17 -8.69 17.39
CA MET A 232 -3.57 -8.99 17.62
C MET A 232 -4.42 -8.72 16.39
N ASP A 233 -5.38 -9.62 16.14
CA ASP A 233 -6.44 -9.38 15.17
C ASP A 233 -7.46 -8.38 15.73
N TYR A 234 -7.82 -7.35 14.97
CA TYR A 234 -8.80 -6.34 15.40
C TYR A 234 -10.17 -6.95 15.76
N ARG A 235 -10.51 -8.12 15.20
CA ARG A 235 -11.72 -8.86 15.53
C ARG A 235 -11.69 -9.47 16.94
N SER A 236 -10.49 -9.61 17.51
CA SER A 236 -10.25 -10.19 18.83
C SER A 236 -9.89 -9.15 19.90
N MET A 237 -10.17 -7.85 19.67
CA MET A 237 -9.96 -6.81 20.68
C MET A 237 -10.69 -7.17 22.00
N PRO A 238 -10.04 -6.96 23.15
CA PRO A 238 -10.54 -7.42 24.44
C PRO A 238 -11.72 -6.56 24.90
N LYS A 239 -12.65 -7.13 25.68
CA LYS A 239 -13.96 -6.51 25.98
C LYS A 239 -13.86 -5.12 26.61
N GLU A 240 -12.82 -4.87 27.41
CA GLU A 240 -12.53 -3.57 28.04
C GLU A 240 -12.19 -2.46 27.04
N TRP A 241 -12.09 -2.76 25.74
CA TRP A 241 -11.90 -1.77 24.67
C TRP A 241 -13.21 -1.28 24.04
N GLU A 242 -14.36 -1.76 24.50
CA GLU A 242 -15.66 -1.28 24.05
C GLU A 242 -15.87 0.19 24.39
N GLY A 243 -16.05 1.03 23.37
CA GLY A 243 -16.40 2.44 23.52
C GLY A 243 -15.36 3.32 24.23
N VAL A 244 -14.09 2.90 24.28
CA VAL A 244 -13.05 3.62 25.06
C VAL A 244 -12.14 4.51 24.22
N PHE A 245 -12.13 4.34 22.90
CA PHE A 245 -11.23 5.10 22.02
C PHE A 245 -11.86 6.41 21.58
N ASP A 246 -11.12 7.49 21.77
CA ASP A 246 -11.50 8.82 21.28
C ASP A 246 -11.41 8.88 19.76
N ARG A 247 -10.37 8.25 19.21
CA ARG A 247 -9.99 8.33 17.81
C ARG A 247 -9.64 6.97 17.23
N LEU A 248 -9.90 6.81 15.94
CA LEU A 248 -9.48 5.64 15.18
C LEU A 248 -8.72 6.05 13.91
N VAL A 249 -7.63 5.36 13.62
CA VAL A 249 -6.88 5.47 12.37
C VAL A 249 -6.69 4.07 11.79
N SER A 250 -6.87 3.93 10.48
CA SER A 250 -6.54 2.71 9.75
C SER A 250 -6.07 3.09 8.36
N VAL A 251 -4.85 2.70 8.01
CA VAL A 251 -4.21 3.12 6.75
C VAL A 251 -3.93 1.90 5.91
N GLU A 252 -4.54 1.84 4.72
CA GLU A 252 -4.32 0.80 3.70
C GLU A 252 -4.41 -0.63 4.26
N MET A 253 -5.36 -0.83 5.18
CA MET A 253 -5.67 -2.12 5.79
C MET A 253 -6.92 -2.76 5.16
N VAL A 254 -7.84 -1.93 4.65
CA VAL A 254 -9.14 -2.39 4.15
C VAL A 254 -9.03 -3.35 2.96
N GLU A 255 -7.93 -3.24 2.22
CA GLU A 255 -7.52 -4.06 1.10
C GLU A 255 -7.30 -5.52 1.50
N ALA A 256 -6.94 -5.76 2.77
CA ALA A 256 -6.69 -7.08 3.33
C ALA A 256 -7.88 -7.67 4.11
N VAL A 257 -8.97 -6.91 4.26
CA VAL A 257 -10.17 -7.34 5.01
C VAL A 257 -10.94 -8.40 4.22
N GLY A 258 -11.06 -8.21 2.89
CA GLY A 258 -11.93 -9.02 2.04
C GLY A 258 -13.36 -8.50 1.99
N GLN A 259 -14.02 -8.65 0.84
CA GLN A 259 -15.34 -8.08 0.57
C GLN A 259 -16.40 -8.51 1.60
N GLU A 260 -16.39 -9.78 2.00
CA GLU A 260 -17.40 -10.38 2.88
C GLU A 260 -17.30 -9.88 4.33
N PHE A 261 -16.16 -9.30 4.72
CA PHE A 261 -15.87 -8.91 6.10
C PHE A 261 -15.86 -7.39 6.31
N LEU A 262 -16.15 -6.60 5.27
CA LEU A 262 -16.18 -5.14 5.38
C LEU A 262 -17.21 -4.64 6.39
N GLU A 263 -18.40 -5.24 6.46
CA GLU A 263 -19.39 -4.86 7.47
C GLU A 263 -18.89 -5.14 8.89
N THR A 264 -18.30 -6.32 9.12
CA THR A 264 -17.69 -6.67 10.41
C THR A 264 -16.52 -5.75 10.75
N TYR A 265 -15.74 -5.32 9.76
CA TYR A 265 -14.68 -4.32 9.97
C TYR A 265 -15.24 -3.01 10.55
N TRP A 266 -16.30 -2.48 9.94
CA TRP A 266 -16.96 -1.27 10.44
C TRP A 266 -17.69 -1.48 11.78
N GLU A 267 -18.27 -2.66 12.01
CA GLU A 267 -18.86 -3.03 13.29
C GLU A 267 -17.83 -2.98 14.42
N ARG A 268 -16.63 -3.52 14.20
CA ARG A 268 -15.55 -3.49 15.20
C ARG A 268 -15.03 -2.07 15.46
N ILE A 269 -14.99 -1.23 14.42
CA ILE A 269 -14.66 0.21 14.54
C ILE A 269 -15.72 0.92 15.38
N ASP A 270 -17.01 0.76 15.05
CA ASP A 270 -18.11 1.34 15.83
C ASP A 270 -18.04 0.89 17.29
N TRP A 271 -17.82 -0.40 17.51
CA TRP A 271 -17.75 -1.02 18.82
C TRP A 271 -16.66 -0.41 19.70
N ALA A 272 -15.47 -0.17 19.15
CA ALA A 272 -14.31 0.35 19.88
C ALA A 272 -14.38 1.86 20.16
N LEU A 273 -14.97 2.64 19.25
CA LEU A 273 -15.05 4.10 19.36
C LEU A 273 -16.07 4.55 20.40
N LYS A 274 -15.74 5.63 21.13
CA LYS A 274 -16.69 6.36 21.98
C LYS A 274 -17.98 6.67 21.21
N LYS A 275 -19.12 6.50 21.88
CA LYS A 275 -20.44 6.52 21.23
C LYS A 275 -20.93 7.93 20.87
N ASP A 276 -20.40 8.95 21.55
CA ASP A 276 -20.85 10.33 21.38
C ASP A 276 -19.80 11.23 20.70
N THR A 277 -18.51 11.02 20.98
CA THR A 277 -17.42 11.91 20.52
C THR A 277 -16.35 11.23 19.65
N GLY A 278 -16.59 9.96 19.28
CA GLY A 278 -15.66 9.17 18.48
C GLY A 278 -15.49 9.73 17.07
N VAL A 279 -14.23 9.83 16.62
CA VAL A 279 -13.88 10.23 15.24
C VAL A 279 -12.95 9.19 14.66
N GLY A 280 -13.15 8.81 13.40
CA GLY A 280 -12.30 7.86 12.72
C GLY A 280 -11.84 8.33 11.36
N VAL A 281 -10.65 7.88 10.96
CA VAL A 281 -10.07 8.10 9.63
C VAL A 281 -9.62 6.76 9.08
N VAL A 282 -10.17 6.38 7.93
CA VAL A 282 -9.79 5.16 7.20
C VAL A 282 -9.28 5.56 5.82
N GLN A 283 -8.03 5.22 5.51
CA GLN A 283 -7.45 5.32 4.18
C GLN A 283 -7.48 3.95 3.50
N GLY A 284 -7.79 3.90 2.21
CA GLY A 284 -7.67 2.69 1.42
C GLY A 284 -7.68 2.93 -0.08
N ILE A 285 -6.96 2.07 -0.78
CA ILE A 285 -6.97 1.96 -2.24
C ILE A 285 -8.36 1.49 -2.68
N THR A 286 -8.85 2.11 -3.73
CA THR A 286 -10.20 1.90 -4.25
C THR A 286 -10.20 1.71 -5.76
N LEU A 287 -11.22 1.00 -6.23
CA LEU A 287 -11.52 0.88 -7.65
C LEU A 287 -12.67 1.81 -8.07
N PRO A 288 -12.61 2.38 -9.28
CA PRO A 288 -13.77 3.01 -9.90
C PRO A 288 -14.92 2.02 -10.06
N GLU A 289 -16.14 2.48 -9.83
CA GLU A 289 -17.38 1.68 -9.78
C GLU A 289 -17.58 0.87 -11.07
N ALA A 290 -17.33 1.48 -12.22
CA ALA A 290 -17.48 0.84 -13.53
C ALA A 290 -16.56 -0.38 -13.74
N ARG A 291 -15.55 -0.58 -12.89
CA ARG A 291 -14.60 -1.69 -12.97
C ARG A 291 -14.86 -2.81 -11.97
N ALA A 292 -15.66 -2.55 -10.93
CA ALA A 292 -15.81 -3.45 -9.79
C ALA A 292 -16.25 -4.87 -10.19
N ASP A 293 -17.29 -4.97 -11.02
CA ASP A 293 -17.83 -6.25 -11.47
C ASP A 293 -16.82 -7.09 -12.25
N ALA A 294 -16.00 -6.46 -13.09
CA ALA A 294 -14.94 -7.15 -13.83
C ALA A 294 -13.82 -7.59 -12.88
N TYR A 295 -13.37 -6.70 -12.00
CA TYR A 295 -12.32 -6.98 -11.03
C TYR A 295 -12.65 -8.16 -10.11
N VAL A 296 -13.88 -8.26 -9.61
CA VAL A 296 -14.30 -9.37 -8.74
C VAL A 296 -14.31 -10.71 -9.48
N ARG A 297 -14.61 -10.71 -10.78
CA ARG A 297 -14.72 -11.94 -11.59
C ARG A 297 -13.39 -12.48 -12.10
N ASP A 298 -12.42 -11.59 -12.33
CA ASP A 298 -11.16 -11.91 -12.99
C ASP A 298 -10.01 -11.88 -11.98
N THR A 299 -8.96 -12.66 -12.21
CA THR A 299 -7.72 -12.64 -11.40
C THR A 299 -6.66 -11.87 -12.15
N ASP A 300 -5.93 -10.99 -11.46
CA ASP A 300 -4.84 -10.19 -12.04
C ASP A 300 -3.48 -10.61 -11.47
N PHE A 301 -2.41 -10.04 -12.03
CA PHE A 301 -1.03 -10.24 -11.56
C PHE A 301 -0.85 -9.96 -10.05
N ILE A 302 -1.58 -8.98 -9.50
CA ILE A 302 -1.45 -8.58 -8.10
C ILE A 302 -1.99 -9.67 -7.17
N ARG A 303 -3.15 -10.25 -7.53
CA ARG A 303 -3.90 -11.22 -6.73
C ARG A 303 -3.62 -12.66 -7.09
N LYS A 304 -2.90 -12.96 -8.18
CA LYS A 304 -2.69 -14.35 -8.64
C LYS A 304 -2.16 -15.20 -7.51
N TRP A 305 -3.02 -16.12 -7.07
CA TRP A 305 -2.85 -16.91 -5.88
C TRP A 305 -1.78 -18.00 -6.05
N TRP A 306 -1.08 -18.22 -4.93
CA TRP A 306 -0.30 -19.40 -4.58
C TRP A 306 -1.10 -20.69 -4.83
N VAL A 307 -0.52 -21.64 -5.56
CA VAL A 307 -0.95 -23.04 -5.51
C VAL A 307 -0.29 -23.66 -4.27
N PRO A 308 -1.05 -24.28 -3.35
CA PRO A 308 -0.45 -24.99 -2.24
C PRO A 308 0.54 -26.04 -2.72
N HIS A 309 1.50 -26.37 -1.85
CA HIS A 309 2.36 -27.56 -1.91
C HIS A 309 1.56 -28.89 -1.87
N TYR A 310 0.36 -28.95 -2.45
CA TYR A 310 -0.28 -30.20 -2.77
C TYR A 310 0.49 -30.79 -3.97
N TYR A 311 1.00 -32.02 -3.80
CA TYR A 311 1.79 -32.82 -4.74
C TYR A 311 3.33 -32.77 -4.67
N GLY A 312 3.95 -32.04 -3.73
CA GLY A 312 5.39 -32.20 -3.48
C GLY A 312 6.31 -31.79 -4.65
N LEU A 313 5.87 -30.84 -5.48
CA LEU A 313 6.68 -30.25 -6.54
C LEU A 313 7.38 -28.98 -6.03
N ASP A 314 8.69 -28.88 -6.25
CA ASP A 314 9.48 -27.68 -5.97
C ASP A 314 9.27 -26.65 -7.10
N TYR A 315 8.62 -25.53 -6.76
CA TYR A 315 8.48 -24.38 -7.67
C TYR A 315 9.56 -23.31 -7.41
N PRO A 316 9.99 -22.51 -8.41
CA PRO A 316 10.86 -21.33 -8.25
C PRO A 316 10.37 -20.35 -7.17
N LEU A 317 11.29 -19.65 -6.46
CA LEU A 317 10.93 -18.73 -5.35
C LEU A 317 10.07 -17.56 -5.84
N ALA A 318 10.35 -17.07 -7.04
CA ALA A 318 9.58 -15.98 -7.64
C ALA A 318 8.11 -16.33 -7.93
N GLU A 319 7.81 -17.61 -8.14
CA GLU A 319 6.47 -18.16 -8.39
C GLU A 319 5.68 -18.43 -7.11
N ARG A 320 6.34 -18.45 -5.94
CA ARG A 320 5.73 -18.84 -4.67
C ARG A 320 4.89 -17.76 -3.99
N SER A 321 4.86 -16.52 -4.50
CA SER A 321 4.21 -15.41 -3.78
C SER A 321 3.43 -14.49 -4.73
N ALA A 322 2.13 -14.30 -4.51
CA ALA A 322 1.41 -13.17 -5.11
C ALA A 322 1.98 -11.85 -4.55
N VAL A 323 1.79 -10.73 -5.24
CA VAL A 323 2.14 -9.44 -4.61
C VAL A 323 1.23 -9.22 -3.40
N PHE A 324 -0.09 -9.36 -3.56
CA PHE A 324 -1.05 -9.27 -2.45
C PHE A 324 -2.06 -10.43 -2.51
N PRO A 325 -1.72 -11.62 -1.96
CA PRO A 325 -2.59 -12.77 -2.02
C PRO A 325 -3.89 -12.50 -1.25
N GLY A 326 -5.05 -12.77 -1.87
CA GLY A 326 -6.37 -12.53 -1.26
C GLY A 326 -6.72 -11.05 -1.06
N GLY A 327 -5.93 -10.11 -1.59
CA GLY A 327 -6.25 -8.69 -1.56
C GLY A 327 -7.55 -8.37 -2.32
N PHE A 328 -8.31 -7.42 -1.81
CA PHE A 328 -9.57 -6.96 -2.38
C PHE A 328 -9.63 -5.44 -2.35
N LEU A 329 -9.74 -4.80 -3.51
CA LEU A 329 -9.92 -3.36 -3.60
C LEU A 329 -11.41 -3.01 -3.61
N PRO A 330 -11.95 -2.35 -2.57
CA PRO A 330 -13.34 -1.92 -2.56
C PRO A 330 -13.56 -0.73 -3.50
N THR A 331 -14.82 -0.47 -3.87
CA THR A 331 -15.20 0.84 -4.41
C THR A 331 -15.48 1.81 -3.26
N LEU A 332 -15.43 3.12 -3.53
CA LEU A 332 -15.81 4.12 -2.52
C LEU A 332 -17.28 3.91 -2.07
N THR A 333 -18.15 3.61 -3.03
CA THR A 333 -19.56 3.28 -2.73
C THR A 333 -19.66 2.09 -1.77
N LEU A 334 -18.92 1.02 -2.02
CA LEU A 334 -18.92 -0.18 -1.17
C LEU A 334 -18.40 0.12 0.24
N LEU A 335 -17.35 0.95 0.37
CA LEU A 335 -16.86 1.38 1.68
C LEU A 335 -17.95 2.12 2.47
N ILE A 336 -18.63 3.07 1.84
CA ILE A 336 -19.65 3.88 2.51
C ILE A 336 -20.89 3.04 2.86
N THR A 337 -21.35 2.16 1.96
CA THR A 337 -22.53 1.32 2.22
C THR A 337 -22.27 0.30 3.33
N THR A 338 -21.11 -0.33 3.32
CA THR A 338 -20.72 -1.28 4.39
C THR A 338 -20.45 -0.56 5.71
N MET A 339 -19.97 0.69 5.69
CA MET A 339 -19.84 1.51 6.89
C MET A 339 -21.21 1.82 7.50
N ALA A 340 -22.17 2.24 6.68
CA ALA A 340 -23.53 2.51 7.13
C ALA A 340 -24.19 1.22 7.69
N SER A 341 -24.05 0.09 7.00
CA SER A 341 -24.59 -1.21 7.44
C SER A 341 -23.93 -1.68 8.74
N GLY A 342 -22.60 -1.82 8.76
CA GLY A 342 -21.84 -2.36 9.90
C GLY A 342 -21.90 -1.49 11.17
N SER A 343 -22.10 -0.18 11.02
CA SER A 343 -22.30 0.73 12.17
C SER A 343 -23.76 0.95 12.54
N ASN A 344 -24.72 0.35 11.83
CA ASN A 344 -26.14 0.66 11.94
C ASN A 344 -26.44 2.17 11.80
N GLY A 345 -25.75 2.84 10.87
CA GLY A 345 -25.90 4.26 10.58
C GLY A 345 -25.28 5.22 11.60
N LYS A 346 -24.55 4.71 12.60
CA LYS A 346 -23.99 5.53 13.70
C LYS A 346 -22.67 6.22 13.37
N LEU A 347 -22.01 5.83 12.28
CA LEU A 347 -20.82 6.50 11.76
C LEU A 347 -21.25 7.38 10.57
N VAL A 348 -21.13 8.69 10.76
CA VAL A 348 -21.52 9.71 9.77
C VAL A 348 -20.29 10.11 8.97
N VAL A 349 -20.34 10.00 7.65
CA VAL A 349 -19.27 10.49 6.77
C VAL A 349 -19.15 12.00 6.91
N GLU A 350 -17.98 12.47 7.29
CA GLU A 350 -17.64 13.89 7.34
C GLU A 350 -17.03 14.34 6.01
N SER A 351 -16.04 13.59 5.52
CA SER A 351 -15.29 13.99 4.34
C SER A 351 -14.60 12.81 3.67
N VAL A 352 -14.36 12.96 2.37
CA VAL A 352 -13.62 12.00 1.56
C VAL A 352 -12.58 12.77 0.74
N ASP A 353 -11.30 12.49 0.98
CA ASP A 353 -10.20 13.05 0.19
C ASP A 353 -9.66 11.95 -0.75
N ASN A 354 -9.47 12.25 -2.04
CA ASN A 354 -8.81 11.33 -2.97
C ASN A 354 -7.35 11.73 -3.16
N ILE A 355 -6.43 10.92 -2.65
CA ILE A 355 -4.98 11.12 -2.77
C ILE A 355 -4.33 10.19 -3.80
N GLY A 356 -5.12 9.40 -4.54
CA GLY A 356 -4.65 8.45 -5.56
C GLY A 356 -3.62 9.02 -6.54
N PRO A 357 -3.76 10.26 -7.06
CA PRO A 357 -2.73 10.85 -7.92
C PRO A 357 -1.34 10.95 -7.29
N HIS A 358 -1.23 11.14 -5.97
CA HIS A 358 0.06 11.16 -5.26
C HIS A 358 0.70 9.77 -5.18
N TYR A 359 -0.11 8.71 -5.25
CA TYR A 359 0.39 7.33 -5.21
C TYR A 359 1.22 7.00 -6.45
N ALA A 360 0.86 7.56 -7.62
CA ALA A 360 1.68 7.41 -8.83
C ALA A 360 3.12 7.89 -8.62
N ARG A 361 3.30 9.07 -8.01
CA ARG A 361 4.64 9.58 -7.67
C ARG A 361 5.30 8.73 -6.58
N THR A 362 4.55 8.31 -5.56
CA THR A 362 5.06 7.43 -4.49
C THR A 362 5.66 6.13 -5.06
N LEU A 363 4.95 5.47 -5.97
CA LEU A 363 5.40 4.23 -6.61
C LEU A 363 6.60 4.43 -7.52
N ARG A 364 6.67 5.57 -8.23
CA ARG A 364 7.82 5.94 -9.06
C ARG A 364 9.07 6.15 -8.21
N GLU A 365 8.92 6.84 -7.08
CA GLU A 365 9.97 7.09 -6.10
C GLU A 365 10.47 5.80 -5.44
N TRP A 366 9.57 4.87 -5.11
CA TRP A 366 9.94 3.53 -4.63
C TRP A 366 10.65 2.72 -5.71
N ARG A 367 10.14 2.70 -6.95
CA ARG A 367 10.79 2.00 -8.07
C ARG A 367 12.20 2.49 -8.30
N ARG A 368 12.39 3.82 -8.35
CA ARG A 368 13.71 4.43 -8.54
C ARG A 368 14.69 3.96 -7.47
N ARG A 369 14.34 4.11 -6.18
CA ARG A 369 15.20 3.70 -5.06
C ARG A 369 15.45 2.19 -5.06
N PHE A 370 14.42 1.39 -5.34
CA PHE A 370 14.52 -0.06 -5.47
C PHE A 370 15.55 -0.45 -6.54
N GLU A 371 15.49 0.16 -7.73
CA GLU A 371 16.44 -0.13 -8.80
C GLU A 371 17.86 0.37 -8.47
N ASP A 372 17.98 1.59 -7.91
CA ASP A 372 19.27 2.20 -7.56
C ASP A 372 20.03 1.41 -6.50
N ARG A 373 19.31 0.81 -5.53
CA ARG A 373 19.89 0.08 -4.39
C ARG A 373 19.78 -1.44 -4.52
N PHE A 374 19.30 -1.93 -5.67
CA PHE A 374 19.00 -3.35 -5.86
C PHE A 374 20.21 -4.24 -5.58
N ASP A 375 21.31 -3.99 -6.28
CA ASP A 375 22.52 -4.83 -6.18
C ASP A 375 23.27 -4.62 -4.86
N ALA A 376 23.26 -3.39 -4.33
CA ALA A 376 24.07 -3.00 -3.19
C ALA A 376 23.43 -3.35 -1.83
N GLU A 377 22.11 -3.28 -1.72
CA GLU A 377 21.39 -3.44 -0.44
C GLU A 377 20.38 -4.60 -0.50
N ILE A 378 19.58 -4.68 -1.57
CA ILE A 378 18.47 -5.65 -1.67
C ILE A 378 18.99 -7.07 -1.92
N VAL A 379 19.92 -7.27 -2.85
CA VAL A 379 20.47 -8.60 -3.14
C VAL A 379 21.12 -9.23 -1.90
N PRO A 380 21.99 -8.53 -1.13
CA PRO A 380 22.51 -9.05 0.13
C PRO A 380 21.42 -9.42 1.14
N ALA A 381 20.39 -8.58 1.31
CA ALA A 381 19.26 -8.84 2.21
C ALA A 381 18.49 -10.12 1.82
N LEU A 382 18.16 -10.26 0.53
CA LEU A 382 17.47 -11.44 0.01
C LEU A 382 18.28 -12.72 0.20
N ARG A 383 19.60 -12.67 0.02
CA ARG A 383 20.49 -13.81 0.26
C ARG A 383 20.57 -14.21 1.73
N MET A 384 20.52 -13.24 2.63
CA MET A 384 20.51 -13.49 4.06
C MET A 384 19.21 -14.16 4.51
N GLN A 385 18.08 -13.71 3.96
CA GLN A 385 16.77 -14.27 4.28
C GLN A 385 16.56 -15.67 3.68
N TYR A 386 16.99 -15.88 2.43
CA TYR A 386 16.76 -17.12 1.69
C TYR A 386 18.09 -17.78 1.26
N PRO A 387 18.97 -18.16 2.22
CA PRO A 387 20.30 -18.67 1.90
C PRO A 387 20.25 -19.98 1.10
N ASP A 388 19.23 -20.81 1.31
CA ASP A 388 19.08 -22.10 0.64
C ASP A 388 18.67 -21.98 -0.84
N VAL A 389 18.17 -20.81 -1.26
CA VAL A 389 17.67 -20.59 -2.63
C VAL A 389 18.50 -19.53 -3.36
N LEU A 390 18.87 -18.46 -2.66
CA LEU A 390 19.56 -17.30 -3.24
C LEU A 390 21.04 -17.23 -2.87
N GLY A 391 21.52 -18.08 -1.96
CA GLY A 391 22.89 -18.09 -1.46
C GLY A 391 23.95 -18.28 -2.55
N ASP A 392 25.18 -17.86 -2.25
CA ASP A 392 26.31 -18.02 -3.17
C ASP A 392 26.60 -19.50 -3.44
N GLY A 393 26.77 -19.87 -4.71
CA GLY A 393 27.01 -21.26 -5.13
C GLY A 393 25.75 -22.08 -5.41
N ILE A 394 24.55 -21.55 -5.15
CA ILE A 394 23.28 -22.19 -5.56
C ILE A 394 23.06 -21.98 -7.07
N ALA A 395 22.84 -23.06 -7.81
CA ALA A 395 22.56 -23.00 -9.25
C ALA A 395 21.22 -22.29 -9.52
N GLY A 396 21.20 -21.38 -10.48
CA GLY A 396 19.98 -20.62 -10.83
C GLY A 396 19.67 -19.43 -9.91
N ASN A 397 20.47 -19.20 -8.85
CA ASN A 397 20.22 -18.10 -7.90
C ASN A 397 20.18 -16.71 -8.56
N LYS A 398 21.02 -16.47 -9.57
CA LYS A 398 21.05 -15.21 -10.33
C LYS A 398 19.77 -15.00 -11.13
N ASP A 399 19.23 -16.08 -11.71
CA ASP A 399 17.98 -16.03 -12.47
C ASP A 399 16.82 -15.74 -11.52
N GLU A 400 16.76 -16.39 -10.34
CA GLU A 400 15.75 -16.10 -9.31
C GLU A 400 15.81 -14.64 -8.82
N ILE A 401 17.01 -14.10 -8.60
CA ILE A 401 17.20 -12.68 -8.23
C ILE A 401 16.69 -11.76 -9.33
N GLU A 402 16.97 -12.05 -10.60
CA GLU A 402 16.49 -11.24 -11.72
C GLU A 402 14.97 -11.34 -11.89
N VAL A 403 14.39 -12.53 -11.76
CA VAL A 403 12.92 -12.69 -11.79
C VAL A 403 12.27 -11.90 -10.66
N PHE A 404 12.87 -11.92 -9.46
CA PHE A 404 12.43 -11.08 -8.33
C PHE A 404 12.50 -9.58 -8.68
N ARG A 405 13.64 -9.10 -9.22
CA ARG A 405 13.81 -7.71 -9.65
C ARG A 405 12.71 -7.29 -10.61
N ARG A 406 12.51 -8.08 -11.66
CA ARG A 406 11.56 -7.81 -12.74
C ARG A 406 10.12 -7.81 -12.24
N LYS A 407 9.77 -8.73 -11.34
CA LYS A 407 8.45 -8.75 -10.70
C LYS A 407 8.14 -7.46 -9.95
N TRP A 408 9.08 -6.95 -9.15
CA TRP A 408 8.90 -5.71 -8.40
C TRP A 408 8.86 -4.48 -9.30
N VAL A 409 9.72 -4.41 -10.31
CA VAL A 409 9.68 -3.34 -11.32
C VAL A 409 8.34 -3.34 -12.08
N TYR A 410 7.84 -4.52 -12.45
CA TYR A 410 6.52 -4.68 -13.07
C TYR A 410 5.41 -4.20 -12.14
N TYR A 411 5.42 -4.63 -10.87
CA TYR A 411 4.47 -4.20 -9.85
C TYR A 411 4.41 -2.68 -9.72
N PHE A 412 5.55 -2.02 -9.51
CA PHE A 412 5.58 -0.57 -9.35
C PHE A 412 5.05 0.16 -10.60
N ALA A 413 5.50 -0.24 -11.80
CA ALA A 413 5.05 0.38 -13.05
C ALA A 413 3.56 0.15 -13.32
N TYR A 414 3.06 -1.05 -13.04
CA TYR A 414 1.66 -1.43 -13.23
C TYR A 414 0.74 -0.60 -12.33
N CYS A 415 1.08 -0.49 -11.04
CA CYS A 415 0.33 0.32 -10.08
C CYS A 415 0.48 1.82 -10.35
N GLU A 416 1.67 2.30 -10.72
CA GLU A 416 1.94 3.71 -11.06
C GLU A 416 0.97 4.19 -12.15
N VAL A 417 0.87 3.44 -13.24
CA VAL A 417 -0.07 3.75 -14.33
C VAL A 417 -1.51 3.63 -13.86
N GLY A 418 -1.82 2.64 -13.03
CA GLY A 418 -3.14 2.47 -12.43
C GLY A 418 -3.67 3.73 -11.74
N PHE A 419 -2.83 4.35 -10.90
CA PHE A 419 -3.15 5.60 -10.20
C PHE A 419 -3.07 6.83 -11.09
N ALA A 420 -2.02 6.96 -11.91
CA ALA A 420 -1.85 8.11 -12.81
C ALA A 420 -3.03 8.26 -13.79
N SER A 421 -3.61 7.14 -14.22
CA SER A 421 -4.76 7.12 -15.12
C SER A 421 -6.12 7.18 -14.42
N ARG A 422 -6.15 7.31 -13.08
CA ARG A 422 -7.38 7.21 -12.26
C ARG A 422 -8.16 5.91 -12.46
N SER A 423 -7.47 4.85 -12.85
CA SER A 423 -8.07 3.51 -12.93
C SER A 423 -8.04 2.81 -11.56
N LEU A 424 -7.23 3.35 -10.64
CA LEU A 424 -7.24 3.18 -9.19
C LEU A 424 -7.41 4.55 -8.54
N GLY A 425 -7.98 4.58 -7.34
CA GLY A 425 -7.98 5.73 -6.44
C GLY A 425 -7.45 5.34 -5.07
N ASP A 426 -7.18 6.31 -4.22
CA ASP A 426 -6.85 6.08 -2.81
C ASP A 426 -7.58 7.15 -2.01
N HIS A 427 -8.48 6.71 -1.13
CA HIS A 427 -9.42 7.60 -0.45
C HIS A 427 -9.19 7.60 1.06
N ILE A 428 -9.11 8.80 1.63
CA ILE A 428 -9.15 9.02 3.07
C ILE A 428 -10.60 9.39 3.44
N VAL A 429 -11.30 8.47 4.08
CA VAL A 429 -12.66 8.66 4.59
C VAL A 429 -12.58 9.05 6.07
N THR A 430 -13.07 10.23 6.39
CA THR A 430 -13.23 10.70 7.78
C THR A 430 -14.69 10.60 8.18
N PHE A 431 -14.96 10.13 9.39
CA PHE A 431 -16.30 9.97 9.93
C PHE A 431 -16.36 10.29 11.43
N THR A 432 -17.55 10.63 11.90
CA THR A 432 -17.81 11.03 13.28
C THR A 432 -19.16 10.49 13.76
N ARG A 433 -19.56 10.85 14.98
CA ARG A 433 -20.88 10.55 15.55
C ARG A 433 -21.89 11.63 15.21
N GLU A 434 -23.14 11.23 15.08
CA GLU A 434 -24.25 12.18 15.03
C GLU A 434 -24.22 13.08 16.29
N GLY A 435 -24.29 14.40 16.11
CA GLY A 435 -24.29 15.36 17.22
C GLY A 435 -22.93 15.63 17.87
N ASN A 436 -21.82 15.14 17.32
CA ASN A 436 -20.48 15.44 17.84
C ASN A 436 -20.04 16.88 17.54
N VAL A 437 -20.55 17.83 18.32
CA VAL A 437 -20.24 19.26 18.21
C VAL A 437 -18.80 19.61 18.59
N GLU A 438 -18.08 18.72 19.27
CA GLU A 438 -16.68 18.94 19.61
C GLU A 438 -15.74 18.82 18.39
N TYR A 439 -16.23 18.23 17.30
CA TYR A 439 -15.50 18.03 16.07
C TYR A 439 -15.86 19.12 15.05
N GLY A 440 -14.93 20.06 14.83
CA GLY A 440 -14.96 21.04 13.73
C GLY A 440 -15.97 22.20 13.84
N CYS A 441 -17.04 22.08 14.63
CA CYS A 441 -18.13 23.07 14.67
C CYS A 441 -18.49 23.52 16.09
N GLN A 442 -17.94 24.66 16.53
CA GLN A 442 -18.45 25.33 17.73
C GLN A 442 -19.78 26.02 17.43
N VAL A 443 -20.88 25.54 18.01
CA VAL A 443 -22.18 26.21 17.95
C VAL A 443 -22.18 27.36 18.97
N PRO A 444 -22.27 28.64 18.57
CA PRO A 444 -22.29 29.75 19.52
C PRO A 444 -23.52 29.67 20.44
N GLY A 445 -23.32 29.68 21.75
CA GLY A 445 -24.39 29.80 22.76
C GLY A 445 -24.89 28.51 23.40
N ILE A 446 -24.25 27.36 23.14
CA ILE A 446 -24.45 26.14 23.94
C ILE A 446 -23.27 26.04 24.91
N ASP A 447 -23.42 26.58 26.11
CA ASP A 447 -22.52 26.26 27.23
C ASP A 447 -22.65 24.75 27.50
N THR A 448 -21.56 24.01 27.35
CA THR A 448 -21.48 22.57 27.65
C THR A 448 -21.52 22.25 29.16
N ASP A 449 -21.92 23.21 29.99
CA ASP A 449 -22.17 23.06 31.43
C ASP A 449 -23.64 22.69 31.70
N VAL A 450 -24.17 21.66 31.01
CA VAL A 450 -25.43 21.02 31.42
C VAL A 450 -25.18 19.54 31.62
N GLN A 451 -25.33 19.15 32.90
CA GLN A 451 -24.96 17.91 33.59
C GLN A 451 -25.33 16.58 32.93
#